data_AF-A0A536F6N6-F1
#
_entry.id   AF-A0A536F6N6-F1
#
_cell.length_a   1.000
_cell.length_b   1.000
_cell.length_c   1.000
_cell.angle_alpha   90.00
_cell.angle_beta   90.00
_cell.angle_gamma   90.00
#
_symmetry.space_group_name_H-M   'P 1'
#
loop_
_entity.id
_entity.type
_entity.pdbx_description
1 polymer ?
#
loop_
_entity_poly.entity_id
_entity_poly.type
_entity_poly.pdbx_seq_one_letter_code
_entity_poly.pdbx_strand_id
1 'polypeptide(L)'
;MVPLIIVNPAAGGGRARGFWERCAASCTIAGLDLEVIETRRRGDAADAAAAAGDRLVVSVGGDGTAHEVVNGLLRRSAATPPRFAALLRGGTAGDLAKSVPSPSRPEQVPAWLATDRWRRLDAGRLATSTGRRYFINVADAGIGAEVVRRAARGPAWVGGTGNFLGGAVVSLLTHRNASVRLRLDDGPVLRRRIRTIAVANGAFLGGGMWIAPKARTDDGIFEVVTIGDVGRVLGIRSLPMLYRGTHGQLKQVEFA
;
A
#
# COMPACT_ATOMS: atom_id res chain seq x y z
N MET A 1 -5.94 20.54 -18.33
CA MET A 1 -5.39 19.23 -18.77
C MET A 1 -6.33 18.15 -18.25
N VAL A 2 -6.79 17.26 -19.12
CA VAL A 2 -7.79 16.23 -18.77
C VAL A 2 -7.18 15.21 -17.80
N PRO A 3 -7.82 14.91 -16.64
CA PRO A 3 -7.37 13.85 -15.73
C PRO A 3 -7.43 12.46 -16.39
N LEU A 4 -6.41 11.64 -16.13
CA LEU A 4 -6.39 10.24 -16.52
C LEU A 4 -6.87 9.36 -15.36
N ILE A 5 -7.96 8.63 -15.57
CA ILE A 5 -8.53 7.70 -14.62
C ILE A 5 -8.16 6.27 -15.01
N ILE A 6 -7.47 5.56 -14.11
CA ILE A 6 -7.05 4.17 -14.31
C ILE A 6 -7.87 3.28 -13.39
N VAL A 7 -8.75 2.47 -13.97
CA VAL A 7 -9.74 1.67 -13.24
C VAL A 7 -9.34 0.20 -13.26
N ASN A 8 -9.25 -0.42 -12.08
CA ASN A 8 -9.20 -1.86 -11.95
C ASN A 8 -10.62 -2.40 -11.67
N PRO A 9 -11.33 -2.90 -12.70
CA PRO A 9 -12.71 -3.33 -12.51
C PRO A 9 -12.85 -4.58 -11.64
N ALA A 10 -11.80 -5.40 -11.54
CA ALA A 10 -11.81 -6.63 -10.73
C ALA A 10 -11.61 -6.35 -9.23
N ALA A 11 -11.13 -5.15 -8.86
CA ALA A 11 -10.82 -4.82 -7.47
C ALA A 11 -12.05 -4.92 -6.56
N GLY A 12 -11.85 -5.56 -5.40
CA GLY A 12 -12.90 -5.79 -4.42
C GLY A 12 -14.00 -6.74 -4.86
N GLY A 13 -13.75 -7.60 -5.86
CA GLY A 13 -14.77 -8.48 -6.43
C GLY A 13 -15.79 -7.70 -7.26
N GLY A 14 -15.36 -6.68 -8.02
CA GLY A 14 -16.25 -5.86 -8.85
C GLY A 14 -16.77 -4.60 -8.17
N ARG A 15 -16.57 -4.43 -6.87
CA ARG A 15 -17.03 -3.22 -6.14
C ARG A 15 -16.40 -1.93 -6.65
N ALA A 16 -15.15 -1.97 -7.12
CA ALA A 16 -14.49 -0.80 -7.70
C ALA A 16 -15.18 -0.35 -9.00
N ARG A 17 -15.57 -1.29 -9.88
CA ARG A 17 -16.33 -1.02 -11.11
C ARG A 17 -17.65 -0.30 -10.80
N GLY A 18 -18.47 -0.90 -9.94
CA GLY A 18 -19.78 -0.31 -9.61
C GLY A 18 -19.69 1.04 -8.91
N PHE A 19 -18.65 1.27 -8.09
CA PHE A 19 -18.40 2.61 -7.53
C PHE A 19 -17.99 3.61 -8.62
N TRP A 20 -17.07 3.22 -9.51
CA TRP A 20 -16.58 4.08 -10.59
C TRP A 20 -17.70 4.51 -11.53
N GLU A 21 -18.58 3.60 -11.94
CA GLU A 21 -19.70 3.92 -12.85
C GLU A 21 -20.57 5.06 -12.31
N ARG A 22 -20.86 5.07 -11.00
CA ARG A 22 -21.59 6.16 -10.35
C ARG A 22 -20.79 7.47 -10.27
N CYS A 23 -19.47 7.37 -10.08
CA CYS A 23 -18.58 8.54 -10.07
C CYS A 23 -18.50 9.16 -11.46
N ALA A 24 -18.34 8.32 -12.50
CA ALA A 24 -18.31 8.74 -13.89
C ALA A 24 -19.61 9.45 -14.27
N ALA A 25 -20.77 8.89 -13.93
CA ALA A 25 -22.06 9.55 -14.14
C ALA A 25 -22.14 10.92 -13.45
N SER A 26 -21.66 11.02 -12.20
CA SER A 26 -21.61 12.29 -11.46
C SER A 26 -20.67 13.31 -12.13
N CYS A 27 -19.53 12.86 -12.66
CA CYS A 27 -18.59 13.72 -13.39
C CYS A 27 -19.16 14.20 -14.72
N THR A 28 -19.88 13.33 -15.46
CA THR A 28 -20.60 13.70 -16.68
C THR A 28 -21.66 14.77 -16.41
N ILE A 29 -22.47 14.61 -15.36
CA ILE A 29 -23.47 15.61 -14.96
C ILE A 29 -22.81 16.95 -14.61
N ALA A 30 -21.63 16.91 -13.98
CA ALA A 30 -20.84 18.09 -13.66
C ALA A 30 -20.07 18.69 -14.85
N GLY A 31 -20.17 18.12 -16.05
CA GLY A 31 -19.48 18.60 -17.25
C GLY A 31 -17.96 18.42 -17.23
N LEU A 32 -17.44 17.41 -16.50
CA LEU A 32 -16.01 17.13 -16.44
C LEU A 32 -15.59 16.17 -17.56
N ASP A 33 -14.63 16.60 -18.37
CA ASP A 33 -13.91 15.74 -19.29
C ASP A 33 -12.91 14.87 -18.55
N LEU A 34 -12.94 13.55 -18.81
CA LEU A 34 -12.07 12.55 -18.21
C LEU A 34 -11.58 11.57 -19.27
N GLU A 35 -10.31 11.18 -19.21
CA GLU A 35 -9.80 10.04 -19.96
C GLU A 35 -9.82 8.81 -19.07
N VAL A 36 -10.40 7.69 -19.52
CA VAL A 36 -10.59 6.50 -18.70
C VAL A 36 -9.92 5.29 -19.35
N ILE A 37 -9.09 4.58 -18.59
CA ILE A 37 -8.46 3.32 -18.97
C ILE A 37 -8.86 2.24 -17.97
N GLU A 38 -9.46 1.14 -18.46
CA GLU A 38 -9.67 -0.06 -17.65
C GLU A 38 -8.48 -1.02 -17.77
N THR A 39 -7.93 -1.46 -16.64
CA THR A 39 -6.86 -2.47 -16.59
C THR A 39 -7.43 -3.85 -16.90
N ARG A 40 -6.69 -4.66 -17.63
CA ARG A 40 -7.04 -6.05 -17.97
C ARG A 40 -6.15 -7.06 -17.25
N ARG A 41 -4.90 -6.68 -16.98
CA ARG A 41 -3.90 -7.51 -16.31
C ARG A 41 -3.01 -6.68 -15.40
N ARG A 42 -2.24 -7.39 -14.57
CA ARG A 42 -1.17 -6.81 -13.77
C ARG A 42 -0.19 -6.04 -14.66
N GLY A 43 0.21 -4.86 -14.22
CA GLY A 43 1.13 -3.96 -14.92
C GLY A 43 0.45 -2.90 -15.78
N ASP A 44 -0.79 -3.11 -16.22
CA ASP A 44 -1.49 -2.16 -17.09
C ASP A 44 -1.61 -0.77 -16.45
N ALA A 45 -1.85 -0.71 -15.13
CA ALA A 45 -1.96 0.55 -14.43
C ALA A 45 -0.63 1.30 -14.35
N ALA A 46 0.48 0.57 -14.22
CA ALA A 46 1.82 1.16 -14.24
C ALA A 46 2.18 1.68 -15.62
N ASP A 47 1.87 0.91 -16.67
CA ASP A 47 2.16 1.28 -18.06
C ASP A 47 1.35 2.53 -18.48
N ALA A 48 0.06 2.57 -18.15
CA ALA A 48 -0.80 3.73 -18.41
C ALA A 48 -0.33 4.98 -17.64
N ALA A 49 0.01 4.83 -16.36
CA ALA A 49 0.51 5.93 -15.55
C ALA A 49 1.88 6.44 -16.05
N ALA A 50 2.73 5.54 -16.52
CA ALA A 50 4.01 5.89 -17.15
C ALA A 50 3.83 6.62 -18.50
N ALA A 51 2.66 6.58 -19.13
CA ALA A 51 2.34 7.35 -20.35
C ALA A 51 1.58 8.65 -20.04
N ALA A 52 1.29 8.96 -18.77
CA ALA A 52 0.42 10.06 -18.39
C ALA A 52 0.99 11.46 -18.64
N GLY A 53 2.31 11.62 -18.75
CA GLY A 53 2.93 12.96 -18.76
C GLY A 53 2.65 13.69 -17.43
N ASP A 54 2.32 14.98 -17.50
CA ASP A 54 2.05 15.83 -16.32
C ASP A 54 0.57 15.84 -15.88
N ARG A 55 -0.24 14.93 -16.44
CA ARG A 55 -1.66 14.77 -16.10
C ARG A 55 -1.82 14.39 -14.63
N LEU A 56 -2.96 14.79 -14.04
CA LEU A 56 -3.45 14.14 -12.83
C LEU A 56 -3.81 12.70 -13.17
N VAL A 57 -3.20 11.74 -12.48
CA VAL A 57 -3.55 10.31 -12.58
C VAL A 57 -4.33 9.89 -11.35
N VAL A 58 -5.54 9.36 -11.56
CA VAL A 58 -6.42 8.86 -10.51
C VAL A 58 -6.54 7.34 -10.62
N SER A 59 -6.09 6.61 -9.61
CA SER A 59 -6.29 5.16 -9.54
C SER A 59 -7.66 4.83 -8.93
N VAL A 60 -8.43 3.95 -9.55
CA VAL A 60 -9.68 3.42 -9.00
C VAL A 60 -9.54 1.91 -8.78
N GLY A 61 -9.49 1.49 -7.52
CA GLY A 61 -9.22 0.10 -7.16
C GLY A 61 -8.67 -0.03 -5.74
N GLY A 62 -7.97 -1.13 -5.44
CA GLY A 62 -7.34 -1.34 -4.14
C GLY A 62 -5.93 -0.77 -4.06
N ASP A 63 -5.27 -1.01 -2.92
CA ASP A 63 -3.87 -0.59 -2.65
C ASP A 63 -2.91 -1.07 -3.75
N GLY A 64 -3.14 -2.26 -4.34
CA GLY A 64 -2.35 -2.79 -5.45
C GLY A 64 -2.44 -1.95 -6.74
N THR A 65 -3.63 -1.43 -7.06
CA THR A 65 -3.82 -0.55 -8.23
C THR A 65 -3.09 0.78 -8.01
N ALA A 66 -3.24 1.38 -6.82
CA ALA A 66 -2.52 2.58 -6.44
C ALA A 66 -1.00 2.38 -6.48
N HIS A 67 -0.52 1.23 -6.00
CA HIS A 67 0.89 0.86 -6.03
C HIS A 67 1.45 0.75 -7.47
N GLU A 68 0.70 0.15 -8.41
CA GLU A 68 1.10 0.11 -9.82
C GLU A 68 1.16 1.51 -10.43
N VAL A 69 0.13 2.34 -10.22
CA VAL A 69 0.11 3.72 -10.72
C VAL A 69 1.31 4.52 -10.22
N VAL A 70 1.60 4.49 -8.92
CA VAL A 70 2.75 5.21 -8.37
C VAL A 70 4.08 4.70 -8.93
N ASN A 71 4.22 3.38 -9.12
CA ASN A 71 5.41 2.84 -9.76
C ASN A 71 5.55 3.28 -11.22
N GLY A 72 4.45 3.44 -11.96
CA GLY A 72 4.45 4.01 -13.31
C GLY A 72 4.89 5.47 -13.32
N LEU A 73 4.28 6.28 -12.45
CA LEU A 73 4.58 7.71 -12.32
C LEU A 73 6.04 7.98 -11.96
N LEU A 74 6.57 7.27 -10.95
CA LEU A 74 7.92 7.49 -10.41
C LEU A 74 9.05 6.83 -11.22
N ARG A 75 8.73 6.02 -12.22
CA ARG A 75 9.72 5.51 -13.19
C ARG A 75 10.17 6.59 -14.17
N ARG A 76 9.37 7.63 -14.37
CA ARG A 76 9.71 8.75 -15.24
C ARG A 76 10.65 9.69 -14.50
N SER A 77 11.63 10.22 -15.24
CA SER A 77 12.29 11.46 -14.81
C SER A 77 11.33 12.61 -15.12
N ALA A 78 10.92 13.35 -14.10
CA ALA A 78 10.04 14.51 -14.24
C ALA A 78 10.65 15.69 -13.47
N ALA A 79 10.53 16.89 -14.04
CA ALA A 79 11.01 18.12 -13.41
C ALA A 79 10.22 18.48 -12.14
N THR A 80 8.96 18.03 -12.07
CA THR A 80 8.07 18.24 -10.94
C THR A 80 7.50 16.92 -10.43
N PRO A 81 7.16 16.82 -9.13
CA PRO A 81 6.46 15.65 -8.61
C PRO A 81 5.15 15.37 -9.38
N PRO A 82 4.86 14.10 -9.71
CA PRO A 82 3.65 13.75 -10.44
C PRO A 82 2.41 13.98 -9.57
N ARG A 83 1.28 14.31 -10.21
CA ARG A 83 -0.01 14.47 -9.53
C ARG A 83 -0.74 13.13 -9.49
N PHE A 84 -0.97 12.64 -8.28
CA PHE A 84 -1.60 11.34 -8.03
C PHE A 84 -2.76 11.47 -7.06
N ALA A 85 -3.84 10.76 -7.34
CA ALA A 85 -4.95 10.57 -6.41
C ALA A 85 -5.48 9.14 -6.49
N ALA A 86 -6.19 8.68 -5.44
CA ALA A 86 -6.66 7.30 -5.38
C ALA A 86 -8.08 7.20 -4.83
N LEU A 87 -9.00 6.65 -5.61
CA LEU A 87 -10.31 6.20 -5.16
C LEU A 87 -10.19 4.75 -4.70
N LEU A 88 -9.87 4.57 -3.42
CA LEU A 88 -9.52 3.27 -2.85
C LEU A 88 -10.76 2.43 -2.54
N ARG A 89 -11.16 1.63 -3.53
CA ARG A 89 -12.32 0.75 -3.51
C ARG A 89 -11.89 -0.69 -3.71
N GLY A 90 -12.26 -1.54 -2.77
CA GLY A 90 -12.07 -2.98 -2.97
C GLY A 90 -10.75 -3.56 -2.49
N GLY A 91 -9.96 -2.82 -1.71
CA GLY A 91 -8.84 -3.40 -0.97
C GLY A 91 -9.30 -4.28 0.19
N THR A 92 -8.61 -5.39 0.42
CA THR A 92 -8.75 -6.26 1.60
C THR A 92 -8.19 -5.60 2.86
N ALA A 93 -7.19 -4.72 2.68
CA ALA A 93 -6.46 -4.09 3.77
C ALA A 93 -6.89 -2.64 4.03
N GLY A 94 -7.06 -1.85 2.96
CA GLY A 94 -7.53 -0.46 3.06
C GLY A 94 -6.55 0.45 3.82
N ASP A 95 -5.29 0.02 3.93
CA ASP A 95 -4.26 0.68 4.73
C ASP A 95 -3.96 2.06 4.14
N LEU A 96 -3.81 2.12 2.81
CA LEU A 96 -3.53 3.35 2.11
C LEU A 96 -4.69 4.34 2.19
N ALA A 97 -5.93 3.88 2.33
CA ALA A 97 -7.11 4.76 2.42
C ALA A 97 -7.13 5.60 3.69
N LYS A 98 -6.45 5.13 4.74
CA LYS A 98 -6.25 5.88 5.98
C LYS A 98 -5.21 6.97 5.82
N SER A 99 -4.19 6.72 5.00
CA SER A 99 -3.12 7.67 4.74
C SER A 99 -3.43 8.60 3.57
N VAL A 100 -4.29 8.23 2.62
CA VAL A 100 -4.66 8.98 1.40
C VAL A 100 -6.19 9.07 1.34
N PRO A 101 -6.79 10.11 1.96
CA PRO A 101 -8.23 10.24 2.03
C PRO A 101 -8.81 10.50 0.64
N SER A 102 -9.97 9.90 0.38
CA SER A 102 -10.69 10.06 -0.87
C SER A 102 -12.19 10.08 -0.61
N PRO A 103 -12.99 10.73 -1.48
CA PRO A 103 -14.43 10.85 -1.29
C PRO A 103 -15.08 9.48 -1.14
N SER A 104 -15.93 9.34 -0.12
CA SER A 104 -16.64 8.09 0.16
C SER A 104 -17.88 7.93 -0.73
N ARG A 105 -18.43 9.03 -1.25
CA ARG A 105 -19.66 9.05 -2.04
C ARG A 105 -19.40 9.55 -3.47
N PRO A 106 -20.03 8.95 -4.51
CA PRO A 106 -19.78 9.30 -5.91
C PRO A 106 -20.01 10.78 -6.25
N GLU A 107 -21.04 11.39 -5.69
CA GLU A 107 -21.45 12.78 -5.93
C GLU A 107 -20.40 13.81 -5.46
N GLN A 108 -19.48 13.40 -4.60
CA GLN A 108 -18.39 14.25 -4.10
C GLN A 108 -17.15 14.23 -5.02
N VAL A 109 -17.06 13.26 -5.93
CA VAL A 109 -15.88 13.07 -6.79
C VAL A 109 -15.66 14.25 -7.75
N PRO A 110 -16.68 14.85 -8.39
CA PRO A 110 -16.46 15.99 -9.29
C PRO A 110 -15.79 17.18 -8.59
N ALA A 111 -16.34 17.60 -7.44
CA ALA A 111 -15.77 18.70 -6.65
C ALA A 111 -14.36 18.36 -6.14
N TRP A 112 -14.11 17.10 -5.79
CA TRP A 112 -12.80 16.64 -5.38
C TRP A 112 -11.78 16.64 -6.51
N LEU A 113 -12.15 16.25 -7.74
CA LEU A 113 -11.26 16.31 -8.91
C LEU A 113 -10.94 17.75 -9.34
N ALA A 114 -11.85 18.68 -9.08
CA ALA A 114 -11.66 20.10 -9.38
C ALA A 114 -10.83 20.87 -8.34
N THR A 115 -10.43 20.23 -7.23
CA THR A 115 -9.69 20.91 -6.16
C THR A 115 -8.25 21.27 -6.57
N ASP A 116 -7.75 22.35 -6.01
CA ASP A 116 -6.35 22.78 -6.05
C ASP A 116 -5.60 22.46 -4.74
N ARG A 117 -6.26 21.78 -3.79
CA ARG A 117 -5.68 21.41 -2.51
C ARG A 117 -4.83 20.17 -2.65
N TRP A 118 -3.53 20.38 -2.84
CA TRP A 118 -2.53 19.32 -2.92
C TRP A 118 -1.67 19.28 -1.66
N ARG A 119 -1.23 18.08 -1.29
CA ARG A 119 -0.16 17.86 -0.32
C ARG A 119 0.88 16.94 -0.92
N ARG A 120 2.11 17.05 -0.43
CA ARG A 120 3.18 16.13 -0.79
C ARG A 120 2.98 14.79 -0.08
N LEU A 121 3.39 13.73 -0.77
CA LEU A 121 3.43 12.39 -0.24
C LEU A 121 4.81 11.82 -0.58
N ASP A 122 5.50 11.34 0.44
CA ASP A 122 6.78 10.67 0.30
C ASP A 122 6.57 9.26 -0.28
N ALA A 123 7.56 8.81 -1.03
CA ALA A 123 7.60 7.47 -1.59
C ALA A 123 8.98 6.87 -1.35
N GLY A 124 9.00 5.65 -0.80
CA GLY A 124 10.21 4.89 -0.63
C GLY A 124 10.67 4.25 -1.91
N ARG A 125 11.98 4.30 -2.16
CA ARG A 125 12.64 3.63 -3.26
C ARG A 125 13.35 2.39 -2.73
N LEU A 126 12.91 1.23 -3.21
CA LEU A 126 13.46 -0.07 -2.85
C LEU A 126 14.33 -0.60 -3.99
N ALA A 127 15.56 -0.99 -3.69
CA ALA A 127 16.44 -1.69 -4.61
C ALA A 127 16.65 -3.13 -4.13
N THR A 128 16.41 -4.10 -5.00
CA THR A 128 16.61 -5.53 -4.75
C THR A 128 17.48 -6.13 -5.85
N SER A 129 17.85 -7.41 -5.71
CA SER A 129 18.52 -8.17 -6.77
C SER A 129 17.68 -8.31 -8.05
N THR A 130 16.36 -8.06 -7.98
CA THR A 130 15.43 -8.16 -9.11
C THR A 130 15.07 -6.80 -9.71
N GLY A 131 15.70 -5.72 -9.24
CA GLY A 131 15.56 -4.38 -9.79
C GLY A 131 15.11 -3.34 -8.77
N ARG A 132 14.59 -2.22 -9.27
CA ARG A 132 14.16 -1.07 -8.46
C ARG A 132 12.64 -0.95 -8.50
N ARG A 133 12.04 -0.62 -7.35
CA ARG A 133 10.60 -0.41 -7.17
C ARG A 133 10.35 0.74 -6.20
N TYR A 134 9.13 1.26 -6.20
CA TYR A 134 8.68 2.26 -5.25
C TYR A 134 7.58 1.70 -4.35
N PHE A 135 7.48 2.21 -3.13
CA PHE A 135 6.39 1.95 -2.21
C PHE A 135 5.92 3.26 -1.55
N ILE A 136 4.64 3.36 -1.24
CA ILE A 136 4.02 4.56 -0.62
C ILE A 136 3.47 4.29 0.78
N ASN A 137 3.45 3.02 1.20
CA ASN A 137 2.94 2.63 2.50
C ASN A 137 4.03 1.94 3.33
N VAL A 138 4.29 0.65 3.09
CA VAL A 138 5.29 -0.10 3.86
C VAL A 138 6.01 -1.07 2.93
N ALA A 139 7.32 -1.20 3.10
CA ALA A 139 8.09 -2.31 2.56
C ALA A 139 8.47 -3.25 3.71
N ASP A 140 8.05 -4.52 3.64
CA ASP A 140 8.35 -5.52 4.66
C ASP A 140 9.23 -6.65 4.12
N ALA A 141 10.04 -7.22 5.01
CA ALA A 141 10.75 -8.47 4.79
C ALA A 141 10.63 -9.37 6.03
N GLY A 142 10.46 -10.67 5.80
CA GLY A 142 10.25 -11.66 6.84
C GLY A 142 8.89 -12.33 6.74
N ILE A 143 8.18 -12.43 7.87
CA ILE A 143 6.91 -13.16 7.94
C ILE A 143 5.82 -12.57 7.03
N GLY A 144 5.75 -11.24 6.84
CA GLY A 144 4.74 -10.60 5.99
C GLY A 144 4.80 -11.06 4.53
N ALA A 145 6.00 -11.11 3.95
CA ALA A 145 6.24 -11.67 2.62
C ALA A 145 5.77 -13.13 2.46
N GLU A 146 5.89 -13.93 3.52
CA GLU A 146 5.38 -15.30 3.55
C GLU A 146 3.85 -15.35 3.53
N VAL A 147 3.19 -14.47 4.29
CA VAL A 147 1.72 -14.34 4.32
C VAL A 147 1.20 -14.03 2.93
N VAL A 148 1.77 -13.02 2.27
CA VAL A 148 1.35 -12.60 0.92
C VAL A 148 1.56 -13.74 -0.08
N ARG A 149 2.69 -14.46 -0.01
CA ARG A 149 2.98 -15.59 -0.90
C ARG A 149 1.97 -16.73 -0.72
N ARG A 150 1.57 -17.03 0.52
CA ARG A 150 0.55 -18.04 0.80
C ARG A 150 -0.83 -17.60 0.37
N ALA A 151 -1.21 -16.35 0.65
CA ALA A 151 -2.49 -15.79 0.24
C ALA A 151 -2.66 -15.84 -1.28
N ALA A 152 -1.60 -15.53 -2.05
CA ALA A 152 -1.61 -15.59 -3.51
C ALA A 152 -1.75 -17.02 -4.09
N ARG A 153 -1.40 -18.05 -3.31
CA ARG A 153 -1.56 -19.48 -3.68
C ARG A 153 -2.85 -20.09 -3.13
N GLY A 154 -3.62 -19.32 -2.37
CA GLY A 154 -4.85 -19.79 -1.75
C GLY A 154 -5.95 -20.04 -2.77
N PRO A 155 -6.92 -20.94 -2.48
CA PRO A 155 -7.99 -21.25 -3.41
C PRO A 155 -8.86 -20.02 -3.68
N ALA A 156 -9.26 -19.82 -4.94
CA ALA A 156 -10.08 -18.66 -5.35
C ALA A 156 -11.41 -18.57 -4.58
N TRP A 157 -12.02 -19.72 -4.25
CA TRP A 157 -13.32 -19.81 -3.56
C TRP A 157 -13.28 -19.32 -2.10
N VAL A 158 -12.11 -19.30 -1.46
CA VAL A 158 -11.93 -18.78 -0.09
C VAL A 158 -11.95 -17.24 -0.06
N GLY A 159 -11.71 -16.60 -1.21
CA GLY A 159 -11.63 -15.15 -1.34
C GLY A 159 -10.35 -14.55 -0.74
N GLY A 160 -10.04 -13.31 -1.15
CA GLY A 160 -8.79 -12.64 -0.78
C GLY A 160 -8.59 -12.47 0.74
N THR A 161 -9.66 -12.16 1.47
CA THR A 161 -9.60 -11.98 2.94
C THR A 161 -9.32 -13.28 3.67
N GLY A 162 -10.02 -14.36 3.32
CA GLY A 162 -9.83 -15.67 3.93
C GLY A 162 -8.43 -16.23 3.65
N ASN A 163 -7.95 -16.09 2.42
CA ASN A 163 -6.61 -16.51 2.03
C ASN A 163 -5.51 -15.72 2.75
N PHE A 164 -5.72 -14.42 2.99
CA PHE A 164 -4.79 -13.59 3.76
C PHE A 164 -4.73 -14.03 5.23
N LEU A 165 -5.90 -14.21 5.88
CA LEU A 165 -5.98 -14.66 7.28
C LEU A 165 -5.38 -16.06 7.48
N GLY A 166 -5.72 -17.02 6.62
CA GLY A 166 -5.14 -18.36 6.65
C GLY A 166 -3.63 -18.34 6.41
N GLY A 167 -3.18 -17.55 5.43
CA GLY A 167 -1.77 -17.31 5.17
C GLY A 167 -1.03 -16.71 6.38
N ALA A 168 -1.67 -15.80 7.10
CA ALA A 168 -1.14 -15.18 8.31
C ALA A 168 -0.94 -16.21 9.43
N VAL A 169 -1.97 -17.01 9.73
CA VAL A 169 -1.91 -18.05 10.76
C VAL A 169 -0.82 -19.07 10.45
N VAL A 170 -0.79 -19.62 9.24
CA VAL A 170 0.22 -20.63 8.86
C VAL A 170 1.63 -20.05 8.91
N SER A 171 1.82 -18.80 8.46
CA SER A 171 3.13 -18.14 8.52
C SER A 171 3.54 -17.85 9.97
N LEU A 172 2.58 -17.53 10.84
CA LEU A 172 2.83 -17.35 12.26
C LEU A 172 3.33 -18.63 12.94
N LEU A 173 2.89 -19.80 12.47
CA LEU A 173 3.29 -21.10 13.01
C LEU A 173 4.58 -21.64 12.39
N THR A 174 4.85 -21.35 11.11
CA THR A 174 5.92 -22.00 10.34
C THR A 174 7.14 -21.13 10.06
N HIS A 175 7.02 -19.80 10.09
CA HIS A 175 8.11 -18.90 9.71
C HIS A 175 9.26 -18.97 10.73
N ARG A 176 10.49 -19.05 10.22
CA ARG A 176 11.72 -19.06 11.02
C ARG A 176 12.38 -17.70 10.94
N ASN A 177 12.91 -17.23 12.07
CA ASN A 177 13.66 -15.97 12.12
C ASN A 177 14.89 -16.04 11.23
N ALA A 178 15.21 -14.92 10.58
CA ALA A 178 16.36 -14.77 9.71
C ALA A 178 17.43 -13.89 10.37
N SER A 179 18.70 -14.25 10.15
CA SER A 179 19.82 -13.37 10.48
C SER A 179 20.02 -12.36 9.36
N VAL A 180 19.98 -11.07 9.71
CA VAL A 180 20.15 -9.96 8.77
C VAL A 180 21.28 -9.04 9.20
N ARG A 181 21.85 -8.35 8.20
CA ARG A 181 22.68 -7.16 8.43
C ARG A 181 21.82 -5.93 8.15
N LEU A 182 21.70 -5.06 9.13
CA LEU A 182 20.95 -3.82 9.05
C LEU A 182 21.92 -2.65 9.20
N ARG A 183 21.80 -1.66 8.32
CA ARG A 183 22.46 -0.37 8.48
C ARG A 183 21.41 0.70 8.21
N LEU A 184 21.23 1.59 9.17
CA LEU A 184 20.35 2.75 9.06
C LEU A 184 21.24 3.96 8.88
N ASP A 185 20.95 4.76 7.84
CA ASP A 185 21.70 5.95 7.47
C ASP A 185 23.23 5.71 7.47
N ASP A 186 23.97 6.59 8.15
CA ASP A 186 25.41 6.53 8.35
C ASP A 186 25.83 5.73 9.60
N GLY A 187 24.89 5.02 10.22
CA GLY A 187 25.12 4.21 11.41
C GLY A 187 25.96 2.94 11.16
N PRO A 188 26.33 2.23 12.24
CA PRO A 188 27.08 0.98 12.12
C PRO A 188 26.23 -0.14 11.52
N VAL A 189 26.90 -1.14 10.92
CA VAL A 189 26.23 -2.37 10.48
C VAL A 189 25.92 -3.23 11.69
N LEU A 190 24.63 -3.40 11.96
CA LEU A 190 24.09 -4.22 13.03
C LEU A 190 23.76 -5.62 12.52
N ARG A 191 24.16 -6.65 13.27
CA ARG A 191 23.67 -8.02 13.05
C ARG A 191 22.45 -8.23 13.94
N ARG A 192 21.35 -8.70 13.36
CA ARG A 192 20.08 -8.92 14.07
C ARG A 192 19.46 -10.24 13.63
N ARG A 193 18.80 -10.91 14.57
CA ARG A 193 17.91 -12.04 14.28
C ARG A 193 16.49 -11.52 14.32
N ILE A 194 15.87 -11.40 13.15
CA ILE A 194 14.54 -10.81 13.00
C ILE A 194 13.54 -11.84 12.52
N ARG A 195 12.30 -11.69 12.98
CA ARG A 195 11.13 -12.32 12.40
C ARG A 195 10.53 -11.48 11.28
N THR A 196 10.58 -10.15 11.45
CA THR A 196 10.20 -9.20 10.42
C THR A 196 10.96 -7.90 10.58
N ILE A 197 11.20 -7.23 9.47
CA ILE A 197 11.54 -5.82 9.40
C ILE A 197 10.51 -5.13 8.51
N ALA A 198 10.03 -3.97 8.93
CA ALA A 198 9.15 -3.11 8.16
C ALA A 198 9.78 -1.72 8.06
N VAL A 199 9.91 -1.21 6.84
CA VAL A 199 10.30 0.17 6.55
C VAL A 199 9.02 0.89 6.15
N ALA A 200 8.54 1.76 7.03
CA ALA A 200 7.20 2.32 6.97
C ALA A 200 7.22 3.81 6.63
N ASN A 201 6.50 4.14 5.55
CA ASN A 201 6.08 5.50 5.20
C ASN A 201 4.68 5.79 5.77
N GLY A 202 3.81 4.78 5.77
CA GLY A 202 2.48 4.82 6.36
C GLY A 202 2.37 3.93 7.59
N ALA A 203 1.43 4.26 8.49
CA ALA A 203 1.34 3.63 9.80
C ALA A 203 0.76 2.21 9.78
N PHE A 204 0.07 1.83 8.71
CA PHE A 204 -0.74 0.62 8.65
C PHE A 204 -0.18 -0.42 7.68
N LEU A 205 -0.27 -1.69 8.04
CA LEU A 205 0.13 -2.82 7.20
C LEU A 205 -0.81 -4.01 7.39
N GLY A 206 -1.24 -4.62 6.30
CA GLY A 206 -1.80 -5.98 6.30
C GLY A 206 -3.18 -6.09 6.94
N GLY A 207 -4.07 -5.12 6.73
CA GLY A 207 -5.45 -5.20 7.25
C GLY A 207 -5.74 -4.27 8.41
N GLY A 208 -5.07 -3.12 8.44
CA GLY A 208 -5.26 -2.11 9.48
C GLY A 208 -4.46 -2.34 10.74
N MET A 209 -3.49 -3.27 10.75
CA MET A 209 -2.53 -3.38 11.86
C MET A 209 -1.63 -2.15 11.85
N TRP A 210 -1.49 -1.51 13.01
CA TRP A 210 -0.59 -0.40 13.23
C TRP A 210 0.84 -0.93 13.34
N ILE A 211 1.57 -1.04 12.22
CA ILE A 211 2.95 -1.50 12.26
C ILE A 211 3.87 -0.41 12.81
N ALA A 212 3.64 0.84 12.41
CA ALA A 212 4.43 2.01 12.78
C ALA A 212 3.49 3.16 13.18
N PRO A 213 2.97 3.20 14.42
CA PRO A 213 1.90 4.13 14.82
C PRO A 213 2.23 5.62 14.65
N LYS A 214 3.52 5.97 14.61
CA LYS A 214 4.00 7.34 14.47
C LYS A 214 4.36 7.71 13.03
N ALA A 215 4.34 6.76 12.09
CA ALA A 215 4.75 7.03 10.71
C ALA A 215 3.84 8.05 10.04
N ARG A 216 4.45 8.99 9.33
CA ARG A 216 3.77 9.99 8.52
C ARG A 216 4.29 9.92 7.11
N THR A 217 3.40 10.10 6.14
CA THR A 217 3.73 9.98 4.72
C THR A 217 4.28 11.29 4.13
N ASP A 218 4.65 12.27 4.96
CA ASP A 218 4.96 13.65 4.54
C ASP A 218 6.04 14.35 5.36
N ASP A 219 6.83 13.61 6.14
CA ASP A 219 7.88 14.15 7.02
C ASP A 219 9.31 13.85 6.55
N GLY A 220 9.48 13.16 5.41
CA GLY A 220 10.77 12.88 4.80
C GLY A 220 11.58 11.76 5.46
N ILE A 221 11.02 11.02 6.42
CA ILE A 221 11.70 9.93 7.12
C ILE A 221 10.91 8.61 7.01
N PHE A 222 11.60 7.48 7.18
CA PHE A 222 10.94 6.19 7.35
C PHE A 222 11.02 5.77 8.80
N GLU A 223 9.92 5.24 9.33
CA GLU A 223 9.92 4.51 10.58
C GLU A 223 10.36 3.07 10.30
N VAL A 224 11.45 2.62 10.91
CA VAL A 224 11.95 1.25 10.79
C VAL A 224 11.56 0.45 12.01
N VAL A 225 10.73 -0.57 11.78
CA VAL A 225 10.25 -1.45 12.85
C VAL A 225 10.91 -2.81 12.68
N THR A 226 11.66 -3.25 13.68
CA THR A 226 12.16 -4.62 13.74
C THR A 226 11.41 -5.41 14.79
N ILE A 227 10.95 -6.60 14.40
CA ILE A 227 10.38 -7.59 15.33
C ILE A 227 11.40 -8.71 15.41
N GLY A 228 12.06 -8.80 16.56
CA GLY A 228 13.12 -9.75 16.86
C GLY A 228 12.63 -11.18 17.08
N ASP A 229 13.32 -11.91 17.95
CA ASP A 229 13.01 -13.32 18.22
C ASP A 229 11.73 -13.49 19.05
N VAL A 230 10.62 -13.59 18.34
CA VAL A 230 9.29 -13.82 18.92
C VAL A 230 8.91 -15.28 18.69
N GLY A 231 8.91 -16.06 19.77
CA GLY A 231 8.38 -17.42 19.76
C GLY A 231 6.89 -17.47 19.36
N ARG A 232 6.39 -18.65 18.98
CA ARG A 232 5.01 -18.83 18.46
C ARG A 232 3.93 -18.30 19.41
N VAL A 233 4.02 -18.64 20.69
CA VAL A 233 3.04 -18.25 21.72
C VAL A 233 2.98 -16.74 21.89
N LEU A 234 4.15 -16.10 22.01
CA LEU A 234 4.23 -14.65 22.11
C LEU A 234 3.68 -13.99 20.84
N GLY A 235 4.03 -14.51 19.66
CA GLY A 235 3.53 -13.99 18.38
C GLY A 235 2.00 -13.98 18.29
N ILE A 236 1.33 -15.06 18.70
CA ILE A 236 -0.14 -15.13 18.74
C ILE A 236 -0.71 -14.14 19.76
N ARG A 237 -0.18 -14.13 20.99
CA ARG A 237 -0.65 -13.26 22.07
C ARG A 237 -0.46 -11.77 21.78
N SER A 238 0.52 -11.42 20.96
CA SER A 238 0.84 -10.04 20.60
C SER A 238 0.00 -9.50 19.43
N LEU A 239 -0.77 -10.32 18.71
CA LEU A 239 -1.60 -9.87 17.59
C LEU A 239 -2.56 -8.72 17.97
N PRO A 240 -3.31 -8.77 19.09
CA PRO A 240 -4.18 -7.67 19.48
C PRO A 240 -3.43 -6.35 19.71
N MET A 241 -2.16 -6.41 20.13
CA MET A 241 -1.33 -5.21 20.34
C MET A 241 -1.00 -4.52 19.01
N LEU A 242 -0.78 -5.28 17.92
CA LEU A 242 -0.58 -4.71 16.58
C LEU A 242 -1.83 -3.99 16.07
N TYR A 243 -3.03 -4.51 16.34
CA TYR A 243 -4.27 -3.83 15.97
C TYR A 243 -4.58 -2.60 16.85
N ARG A 244 -3.99 -2.52 18.05
CA ARG A 244 -4.09 -1.35 18.94
C ARG A 244 -2.92 -0.37 18.81
N GLY A 245 -1.87 -0.73 18.06
CA GLY A 245 -0.62 0.05 17.96
C GLY A 245 0.21 0.08 19.25
N THR A 246 0.06 -0.90 20.13
CA THR A 246 0.79 -0.96 21.42
C THR A 246 1.90 -2.00 21.47
N HIS A 247 2.22 -2.66 20.34
CA HIS A 247 3.25 -3.70 20.25
C HIS A 247 4.66 -3.21 20.63
N GLY A 248 4.92 -1.90 20.63
CA GLY A 248 6.16 -1.33 21.15
C GLY A 248 6.42 -1.52 22.63
N GLN A 249 5.45 -2.01 23.40
CA GLN A 249 5.65 -2.43 24.80
C GLN A 249 6.43 -3.76 24.90
N LEU A 250 6.57 -4.50 23.80
CA LEU A 250 7.30 -5.76 23.77
C LEU A 250 8.80 -5.50 23.61
N LYS A 251 9.63 -6.16 24.44
CA LYS A 251 11.09 -6.07 24.36
C LYS A 251 11.67 -6.51 23.01
N GLN A 252 10.91 -7.29 22.25
CA GLN A 252 11.29 -7.80 20.94
C GLN A 252 10.96 -6.83 19.80
N VAL A 253 10.32 -5.69 20.08
CA VAL A 253 9.95 -4.70 19.08
C VAL A 253 10.83 -3.47 19.27
N GLU A 254 11.59 -3.13 18.24
CA GLU A 254 12.41 -1.92 18.20
C GLU A 254 11.88 -1.00 17.09
N PHE A 255 11.77 0.30 17.39
CA PHE A 255 11.50 1.37 16.44
C PHE A 255 12.78 2.20 16.29
N ALA A 256 13.08 2.59 15.06
CA ALA A 256 14.19 3.47 14.71
C ALA A 256 13.79 4.43 13.60
#